data_AF-A0A7M7P2X1-F1
#
_entry.id   AF-A0A7M7P2X1-F1
#
_cell.length_a   1.000
_cell.length_b   1.000
_cell.length_c   1.000
_cell.angle_alpha   90.00
_cell.angle_beta   90.00
_cell.angle_gamma   90.00
#
_symmetry.space_group_name_H-M   'P 1'
#
loop_
_entity.id
_entity.type
_entity.pdbx_description
1 polymer ?
#
loop_
_entity_poly.entity_id
_entity_poly.type
_entity_poly.pdbx_seq_one_letter_code
_entity_poly.pdbx_strand_id
1 'polypeptide(L)'
;MRFRQAYCVRENTAGLIEILPHVTCADRLEPLLEEHCEAPACLEDVTCNKTIFASEGSFTSPNHPGNYPTDIDCITRIKVNPGYWIDLTFQSFELEPAPGCIYDYVEVFQDREDGTRTSIARLCGTRKFRSSVVVKGNSASVLFHSDVIVTRRGFVANFSELDP
;
A
#
# COMPACT_ATOMS: atom_id res chain seq x y z
N MET A 1 12.83 6.53 -0.95
CA MET A 1 13.65 5.71 -0.03
C MET A 1 13.61 4.29 -0.53
N ARG A 2 14.75 3.60 -0.48
CA ARG A 2 14.90 2.18 -0.81
C ARG A 2 14.60 1.41 0.47
N PHE A 3 13.59 0.54 0.46
CA PHE A 3 13.28 -0.33 1.59
C PHE A 3 13.61 -1.76 1.18
N ARG A 4 14.52 -2.40 1.91
CA ARG A 4 14.92 -3.80 1.78
C ARG A 4 14.78 -4.42 3.16
N GLN A 5 13.83 -5.32 3.36
CA GLN A 5 13.70 -6.01 4.64
C GLN A 5 13.39 -7.49 4.46
N ALA A 6 14.02 -8.29 5.32
CA ALA A 6 13.62 -9.62 5.70
C ALA A 6 13.14 -9.53 7.15
N TYR A 7 12.16 -10.36 7.53
CA TYR A 7 11.76 -10.53 8.92
C TYR A 7 12.23 -11.91 9.40
N CYS A 8 12.66 -12.00 10.66
CA CYS A 8 12.92 -13.29 11.31
C CYS A 8 11.84 -13.55 12.35
N VAL A 9 11.45 -14.82 12.44
CA VAL A 9 10.52 -15.33 13.44
C VAL A 9 11.25 -16.33 14.33
N ARG A 10 10.98 -16.30 15.63
CA ARG A 10 11.45 -17.31 16.59
C ARG A 10 10.28 -17.85 17.38
N GLU A 11 10.27 -19.14 17.67
CA GLU A 11 9.30 -19.70 18.61
C GLU A 11 9.85 -19.56 20.02
N ASN A 12 9.12 -18.85 20.90
CA ASN A 12 9.53 -18.70 22.29
C ASN A 12 9.26 -19.99 23.09
N THR A 13 9.72 -20.02 24.33
CA THR A 13 9.58 -21.20 25.21
C THR A 13 8.13 -21.57 25.54
N ALA A 14 7.17 -20.71 25.21
CA ALA A 14 5.73 -20.96 25.35
C ALA A 14 5.08 -21.44 24.04
N GLY A 15 5.85 -21.67 22.97
CA GLY A 15 5.34 -22.07 21.66
C GLY A 15 4.74 -20.91 20.85
N LEU A 16 5.04 -19.66 21.21
CA LEU A 16 4.53 -18.48 20.51
C LEU A 16 5.59 -17.95 19.54
N ILE A 17 5.17 -17.65 18.33
CA ILE A 17 6.02 -17.05 17.31
C ILE A 17 6.22 -15.56 17.62
N GLU A 18 7.46 -15.16 17.87
CA GLU A 18 7.91 -13.78 18.09
C GLU A 18 8.65 -13.24 16.86
N ILE A 19 8.38 -11.98 16.51
CA ILE A 19 9.04 -11.27 15.40
C ILE A 19 10.23 -10.50 15.96
N LEU A 20 11.40 -10.69 15.35
CA LEU A 20 12.61 -9.94 15.72
C LEU A 20 12.74 -8.67 14.87
N PRO A 21 12.58 -7.46 15.45
CA PRO A 21 12.37 -6.22 14.69
C PRO A 21 13.64 -5.61 14.02
N HIS A 22 14.73 -6.36 13.85
CA HIS A 22 16.02 -5.78 13.40
C HIS A 22 16.90 -6.71 12.56
N VAL A 23 16.35 -7.43 11.58
CA VAL A 23 17.19 -8.13 10.60
C VAL A 23 17.25 -7.30 9.32
N THR A 24 18.20 -6.38 9.28
CA THR A 24 18.52 -5.67 8.05
C THR A 24 19.20 -6.65 7.09
N CYS A 25 18.79 -6.69 5.83
CA CYS A 25 19.50 -7.43 4.79
C CYS A 25 20.83 -6.71 4.48
N ALA A 26 21.80 -6.80 5.39
CA ALA A 26 23.17 -6.40 5.15
C ALA A 26 23.87 -7.53 4.37
N ASP A 27 24.65 -7.15 3.36
CA ASP A 27 25.42 -8.03 2.49
C ASP A 27 26.06 -9.21 3.24
N ARG A 28 25.74 -10.44 2.82
CA ARG A 28 26.40 -11.70 3.23
C ARG A 28 26.75 -11.80 4.72
N LEU A 29 25.78 -12.16 5.54
CA LEU A 29 26.10 -12.89 6.77
C LEU A 29 26.03 -14.39 6.43
N GLU A 30 27.20 -15.02 6.38
CA GLU A 30 27.26 -16.47 6.52
C GLU A 30 26.57 -16.89 7.83
N PRO A 31 25.84 -18.01 7.84
CA PRO A 31 24.99 -18.38 8.97
C PRO A 31 25.87 -18.74 10.17
N LEU A 32 26.01 -17.80 11.11
CA LEU A 32 26.44 -18.15 12.46
C LEU A 32 25.23 -18.78 13.16
N LEU A 33 25.42 -20.05 13.52
CA LEU A 33 24.54 -20.98 14.23
C LEU A 33 23.33 -20.36 14.97
N GLU A 34 22.19 -21.04 14.77
CA GLU A 34 20.97 -21.02 15.57
C GLU A 34 20.10 -19.75 15.52
N GLU A 35 19.31 -19.63 14.46
CA GLU A 35 17.86 -19.34 14.51
C GLU A 35 17.28 -19.60 13.10
N HIS A 36 16.13 -20.27 13.01
CA HIS A 36 15.47 -20.61 11.73
C HIS A 36 14.90 -19.34 11.08
N CYS A 37 15.73 -18.51 10.46
CA CYS A 37 15.28 -17.45 9.57
C CYS A 37 14.89 -18.07 8.22
N GLU A 38 13.59 -18.33 8.00
CA GLU A 38 13.05 -18.45 6.64
C GLU A 38 13.04 -17.05 6.03
N ALA A 39 14.12 -16.64 5.36
CA ALA A 39 14.14 -15.39 4.61
C ALA A 39 13.45 -15.63 3.25
N PRO A 40 12.19 -15.19 3.02
CA PRO A 40 11.72 -15.05 1.66
C PRO A 40 12.60 -13.99 1.02
N ALA A 41 13.25 -14.36 -0.09
CA ALA A 41 14.20 -13.58 -0.88
C ALA A 41 14.17 -12.06 -0.63
N CYS A 42 15.32 -11.47 -0.33
CA CYS A 42 15.51 -10.02 -0.26
C CYS A 42 14.80 -9.35 -1.46
N LEU A 43 13.63 -8.76 -1.23
CA LEU A 43 12.88 -8.15 -2.31
C LEU A 43 13.67 -6.92 -2.78
N GLU A 44 13.86 -6.84 -4.10
CA GLU A 44 14.48 -5.67 -4.73
C GLU A 44 13.71 -4.40 -4.35
N ASP A 45 14.41 -3.26 -4.37
CA ASP A 45 13.87 -1.95 -3.99
C ASP A 45 12.47 -1.73 -4.59
N VAL A 46 11.42 -1.83 -3.77
CA VAL A 46 10.03 -1.68 -4.25
C VAL A 46 9.77 -0.20 -4.53
N THR A 47 10.15 0.26 -5.73
CA THR A 47 9.70 1.55 -6.24
C THR A 47 8.29 1.39 -6.81
N CYS A 48 7.30 1.79 -6.01
CA CYS A 48 5.88 1.69 -6.36
C CYS A 48 5.18 3.04 -6.58
N ASN A 49 5.88 4.15 -6.36
CA ASN A 49 5.31 5.48 -6.57
C ASN A 49 4.97 5.70 -8.04
N LYS A 50 3.80 6.28 -8.30
CA LYS A 50 3.30 6.56 -9.64
C LYS A 50 2.77 7.99 -9.74
N THR A 51 2.88 8.56 -10.93
CA THR A 51 2.19 9.80 -11.28
C THR A 51 1.49 9.57 -12.61
N ILE A 52 0.19 9.83 -12.65
CA ILE A 52 -0.67 9.56 -13.80
C ILE A 52 -1.38 10.85 -14.19
N PHE A 53 -1.22 11.24 -15.45
CA PHE A 53 -1.91 12.36 -16.08
C PHE A 53 -2.78 11.79 -17.21
N ALA A 54 -4.06 11.59 -16.97
CA ALA A 54 -4.98 11.00 -17.93
C ALA A 54 -6.43 11.30 -17.52
N SER A 55 -7.38 11.22 -18.46
CA SER A 55 -8.82 11.34 -18.16
C SER A 55 -9.39 10.08 -17.49
N GLU A 56 -8.73 8.94 -17.67
CA GLU A 56 -9.05 7.68 -17.00
C GLU A 56 -7.79 6.80 -16.90
N GLY A 57 -7.84 5.80 -16.04
CA GLY A 57 -6.76 4.83 -15.92
C GLY A 57 -6.96 3.82 -14.80
N SER A 58 -5.97 2.96 -14.65
CA SER A 58 -5.96 1.92 -13.61
C SER A 58 -4.59 1.75 -12.99
N PHE A 59 -4.56 1.39 -11.72
CA PHE A 59 -3.34 1.04 -10.99
C PHE A 59 -3.64 0.01 -9.91
N THR A 60 -2.62 -0.74 -9.50
CA THR A 60 -2.74 -1.81 -8.51
C THR A 60 -1.76 -1.60 -7.38
N SER A 61 -2.01 -2.27 -6.26
CA SER A 61 -0.98 -2.50 -5.24
C SER A 61 0.23 -3.21 -5.85
N PRO A 62 1.44 -3.05 -5.28
CA PRO A 62 2.61 -3.78 -5.72
C PRO A 62 2.39 -5.29 -5.64
N ASN A 63 3.05 -6.04 -6.54
CA ASN A 63 2.99 -7.50 -6.63
C ASN A 63 1.61 -8.11 -6.94
N HIS A 64 0.56 -7.31 -7.19
CA HIS A 64 -0.74 -7.83 -7.62
C HIS A 64 -0.61 -8.66 -8.93
N PRO A 65 -1.24 -9.85 -9.05
CA PRO A 65 -2.27 -10.41 -8.18
C PRO A 65 -1.76 -11.12 -6.93
N GLY A 66 -0.46 -11.24 -6.70
CA GLY A 66 0.13 -11.74 -5.45
C GLY A 66 -0.13 -10.81 -4.26
N ASN A 67 0.32 -11.23 -3.08
CA ASN A 67 0.19 -10.39 -1.89
C ASN A 67 1.13 -9.18 -1.96
N TYR A 68 0.70 -8.03 -1.44
CA TYR A 68 1.57 -6.85 -1.35
C TYR A 68 2.78 -7.11 -0.43
N PRO A 69 3.91 -6.42 -0.64
CA PRO A 69 5.03 -6.39 0.31
C PRO A 69 4.63 -5.71 1.63
N THR A 70 5.27 -6.09 2.73
CA THR A 70 5.17 -5.41 4.04
C THR A 70 6.06 -4.16 4.08
N ASP A 71 5.79 -3.27 5.03
CA ASP A 71 6.56 -2.05 5.36
C ASP A 71 6.83 -1.14 4.15
N ILE A 72 5.79 -0.81 3.39
CA ILE A 72 5.88 0.09 2.25
C ILE A 72 4.89 1.25 2.34
N ASP A 73 5.34 2.40 1.84
CA ASP A 73 4.51 3.56 1.52
C ASP A 73 4.56 3.84 0.02
N CYS A 74 3.46 3.55 -0.66
CA CYS A 74 3.31 3.76 -2.09
C CYS A 74 2.32 4.89 -2.38
N ILE A 75 2.80 5.95 -3.03
CA ILE A 75 1.96 7.09 -3.42
C ILE A 75 1.71 7.06 -4.92
N THR A 76 0.44 6.97 -5.29
CA THR A 76 -0.04 7.22 -6.65
C THR A 76 -0.66 8.61 -6.73
N ARG A 77 -0.08 9.50 -7.53
CA ARG A 77 -0.62 10.84 -7.82
C ARG A 77 -1.42 10.79 -9.11
N ILE A 78 -2.64 11.29 -9.08
CA ILE A 78 -3.56 11.33 -10.21
C ILE A 78 -3.89 12.77 -10.49
N LYS A 79 -3.77 13.17 -11.75
CA LYS A 79 -4.24 14.47 -12.23
C LYS A 79 -5.04 14.30 -13.51
N VAL A 80 -6.28 14.77 -13.48
CA VAL A 80 -7.21 14.77 -14.63
C VAL A 80 -7.32 16.19 -15.21
N ASN A 81 -8.11 16.38 -16.27
CA ASN A 81 -8.29 17.69 -16.87
C ASN A 81 -8.90 18.70 -15.87
N PRO A 82 -8.48 19.97 -15.90
CA PRO A 82 -9.13 21.02 -15.14
C PRO A 82 -10.64 21.08 -15.41
N GLY A 83 -11.44 21.31 -14.37
CA GLY A 83 -12.90 21.35 -14.46
C GLY A 83 -13.59 20.02 -14.09
N TYR A 84 -12.87 18.90 -14.08
CA TYR A 84 -13.42 17.60 -13.67
C TYR A 84 -13.09 17.24 -12.23
N TRP A 85 -13.94 16.41 -11.64
CA TRP A 85 -13.67 15.65 -10.42
C TRP A 85 -13.07 14.29 -10.78
N ILE A 86 -12.58 13.56 -9.78
CA ILE A 86 -12.02 12.22 -9.95
C ILE A 86 -12.94 11.22 -9.26
N ASP A 87 -13.49 10.27 -10.00
CA ASP A 87 -14.17 9.10 -9.43
C ASP A 87 -13.17 7.94 -9.34
N LEU A 88 -12.77 7.57 -8.11
CA LEU A 88 -11.85 6.46 -7.84
C LEU A 88 -12.62 5.21 -7.41
N THR A 89 -12.64 4.18 -8.23
CA THR A 89 -13.38 2.93 -7.98
C THR A 89 -12.42 1.76 -7.73
N PHE A 90 -12.65 1.01 -6.65
CA PHE A 90 -11.92 -0.22 -6.38
C PHE A 90 -12.67 -1.43 -6.96
N GLN A 91 -12.05 -2.12 -7.92
CA GLN A 91 -12.56 -3.36 -8.51
C GLN A 91 -12.36 -4.56 -7.57
N SER A 92 -11.19 -4.63 -6.95
CA SER A 92 -10.85 -5.59 -5.89
C SER A 92 -10.14 -4.84 -4.77
N PHE A 93 -10.39 -5.24 -3.53
CA PHE A 93 -9.80 -4.60 -2.36
C PHE A 93 -9.79 -5.56 -1.18
N GLU A 94 -8.60 -5.95 -0.77
CA GLU A 94 -8.34 -6.84 0.35
C GLU A 94 -7.03 -6.42 1.03
N LEU A 95 -7.14 -5.72 2.16
CA LEU A 95 -6.04 -5.36 3.05
C LEU A 95 -6.27 -5.99 4.43
N GLU A 96 -5.25 -5.99 5.29
CA GLU A 96 -5.43 -6.37 6.68
C GLU A 96 -6.53 -5.52 7.35
N PRO A 97 -7.52 -6.13 8.02
CA PRO A 97 -8.58 -5.39 8.70
C PRO A 97 -8.18 -4.98 10.11
N ALA A 98 -8.39 -3.71 10.46
CA ALA A 98 -8.27 -3.24 11.83
C ALA A 98 -9.25 -2.08 12.12
N PRO A 99 -9.71 -1.89 13.38
CA PRO A 99 -10.44 -0.70 13.77
C PRO A 99 -9.65 0.57 13.41
N GLY A 100 -10.26 1.49 12.66
CA GLY A 100 -9.58 2.72 12.22
C GLY A 100 -8.49 2.52 11.17
N CYS A 101 -8.31 1.30 10.65
CA CYS A 101 -7.28 0.97 9.66
C CYS A 101 -5.87 1.38 10.13
N ILE A 102 -5.51 0.89 11.32
CA ILE A 102 -4.24 1.23 11.99
C ILE A 102 -3.03 0.42 11.50
N TYR A 103 -3.25 -0.74 10.86
CA TYR A 103 -2.21 -1.56 10.26
C TYR A 103 -2.08 -1.19 8.78
N ASP A 104 -2.71 -1.93 7.88
CA ASP A 104 -2.70 -1.64 6.46
C ASP A 104 -3.84 -0.73 6.03
N TYR A 105 -3.56 0.22 5.13
CA TYR A 105 -4.59 1.10 4.60
C TYR A 105 -4.29 1.71 3.25
N VAL A 106 -5.37 2.04 2.53
CA VAL A 106 -5.36 3.03 1.46
C VAL A 106 -5.98 4.32 1.99
N GLU A 107 -5.22 5.41 1.90
CA GLU A 107 -5.71 6.75 2.20
C GLU A 107 -5.78 7.59 0.93
N VAL A 108 -6.97 8.14 0.67
CA VAL A 108 -7.27 8.95 -0.51
C VAL A 108 -7.34 10.41 -0.09
N PHE A 109 -6.58 11.24 -0.77
CA PHE A 109 -6.48 12.65 -0.51
C PHE A 109 -6.93 13.49 -1.70
N GLN A 110 -7.62 14.59 -1.40
CA GLN A 110 -7.81 15.72 -2.30
C GLN A 110 -6.57 16.62 -2.22
N ASP A 111 -5.90 16.84 -3.34
CA ASP A 111 -4.79 17.79 -3.45
C ASP A 111 -5.30 19.11 -4.03
N ARG A 112 -4.96 20.24 -3.38
CA ARG A 112 -5.35 21.58 -3.82
C ARG A 112 -4.18 22.35 -4.40
N GLU A 113 -4.47 23.37 -5.22
CA GLU A 113 -3.47 24.21 -5.88
C GLU A 113 -2.62 25.03 -4.90
N ASP A 114 -3.16 25.34 -3.72
CA ASP A 114 -2.45 26.02 -2.63
C ASP A 114 -1.44 25.12 -1.89
N GLY A 115 -1.28 23.87 -2.35
CA GLY A 115 -0.41 22.87 -1.75
C GLY A 115 -1.03 22.16 -0.54
N THR A 116 -2.26 22.50 -0.14
CA THR A 116 -2.97 21.81 0.93
C THR A 116 -3.49 20.45 0.46
N ARG A 117 -3.58 19.53 1.41
CA ARG A 117 -4.08 18.17 1.20
C ARG A 117 -5.14 17.85 2.24
N THR A 118 -6.26 17.27 1.81
CA THR A 118 -7.35 16.86 2.71
C THR A 118 -7.63 15.38 2.55
N SER A 119 -7.60 14.62 3.65
CA SER A 119 -7.98 13.20 3.66
C SER A 119 -9.48 13.07 3.43
N ILE A 120 -9.87 12.28 2.43
CA ILE A 120 -11.26 12.06 2.02
C ILE A 120 -11.75 10.69 2.48
N ALA A 121 -10.87 9.69 2.46
CA ALA A 121 -11.18 8.34 2.89
C ALA A 121 -9.92 7.62 3.36
N ARG A 122 -10.06 6.79 4.41
CA ARG A 122 -9.08 5.78 4.81
C ARG A 122 -9.78 4.42 4.83
N LEU A 123 -9.21 3.45 4.11
CA LEU A 123 -9.85 2.18 3.76
C LEU A 123 -8.93 1.00 4.09
N CYS A 124 -9.49 -0.07 4.65
CA CYS A 124 -8.82 -1.35 4.94
C CYS A 124 -9.83 -2.50 4.97
N GLY A 125 -9.37 -3.74 5.18
CA GLY A 125 -10.20 -4.95 5.15
C GLY A 125 -10.64 -5.33 3.74
N THR A 126 -11.75 -6.07 3.63
CA THR A 126 -12.39 -6.39 2.34
C THR A 126 -13.52 -5.40 2.05
N ARG A 127 -13.58 -4.88 0.82
CA ARG A 127 -14.67 -3.98 0.40
C ARG A 127 -15.56 -4.62 -0.65
N LYS A 128 -16.81 -4.17 -0.73
CA LYS A 128 -17.76 -4.62 -1.75
C LYS A 128 -17.29 -4.19 -3.13
N PHE A 129 -17.57 -5.02 -4.12
CA PHE A 129 -17.30 -4.74 -5.53
C PHE A 129 -17.83 -3.36 -5.94
N ARG A 130 -16.98 -2.52 -6.55
CA ARG A 130 -17.25 -1.13 -6.98
C ARG A 130 -17.53 -0.13 -5.86
N SER A 131 -16.83 -0.24 -4.74
CA SER A 131 -16.79 0.86 -3.77
C SER A 131 -16.03 2.02 -4.39
N SER A 132 -16.65 3.20 -4.50
CA SER A 132 -16.03 4.40 -5.10
C SER A 132 -15.80 5.53 -4.09
N VAL A 133 -14.80 6.34 -4.36
CA VAL A 133 -14.44 7.55 -3.62
C VAL A 133 -14.36 8.69 -4.64
N VAL A 134 -15.25 9.67 -4.49
CA VAL A 134 -15.22 10.86 -5.33
C VAL A 134 -14.32 11.91 -4.69
N VAL A 135 -13.31 12.34 -5.41
CA VAL A 135 -12.41 13.44 -5.03
C VAL A 135 -12.80 14.68 -5.82
N LYS A 136 -13.18 15.75 -5.11
CA LYS A 136 -13.52 17.02 -5.74
C LYS A 136 -12.28 17.71 -6.28
N GLY A 137 -12.36 18.23 -7.50
CA GLY A 137 -11.24 18.84 -8.20
C GLY A 137 -10.37 17.81 -8.93
N ASN A 138 -9.39 18.31 -9.69
CA ASN A 138 -8.71 17.52 -10.70
C ASN A 138 -7.39 16.90 -10.24
N SER A 139 -7.10 16.88 -8.93
CA SER A 139 -5.86 16.34 -8.37
C SER A 139 -6.12 15.51 -7.13
N ALA A 140 -5.59 14.29 -7.12
CA ALA A 140 -5.70 13.36 -6.00
C ALA A 140 -4.36 12.65 -5.73
N SER A 141 -4.16 12.29 -4.47
CA SER A 141 -3.09 11.39 -4.05
C SER A 141 -3.67 10.19 -3.33
N VAL A 142 -3.23 9.00 -3.71
CA VAL A 142 -3.61 7.73 -3.08
C VAL A 142 -2.37 7.15 -2.43
N LEU A 143 -2.33 7.15 -1.10
CA LEU A 143 -1.29 6.50 -0.30
C LEU A 143 -1.75 5.07 0.01
N PHE A 144 -0.93 4.09 -0.33
CA PHE A 144 -1.03 2.74 0.19
C PHE A 144 0.08 2.52 1.22
N HIS A 145 -0.31 2.19 2.44
CA HIS A 145 0.56 1.87 3.55
C HIS A 145 0.35 0.41 3.96
N SER A 146 1.44 -0.30 4.23
CA SER A 146 1.40 -1.61 4.89
C SER A 146 2.35 -1.66 6.08
N ASP A 147 1.95 -2.35 7.14
CA ASP A 147 2.82 -2.59 8.29
C ASP A 147 3.81 -3.75 8.04
N VAL A 148 4.55 -4.16 9.07
CA VAL A 148 5.64 -5.14 8.98
C VAL A 148 5.18 -6.59 8.80
N ILE A 149 3.89 -6.91 8.97
CA ILE A 149 3.36 -8.27 8.93
C ILE A 149 2.01 -8.36 8.22
N VAL A 150 1.48 -9.58 8.09
CA VAL A 150 0.12 -9.89 7.62
C VAL A 150 -0.28 -9.19 6.32
N THR A 151 0.08 -9.79 5.19
CA THR A 151 -0.30 -9.25 3.88
C THR A 151 -1.54 -9.93 3.28
N ARG A 152 -2.18 -9.26 2.33
CA ARG A 152 -3.34 -9.73 1.56
C ARG A 152 -3.12 -9.42 0.07
N ARG A 153 -4.12 -9.72 -0.77
CA ARG A 153 -4.04 -9.57 -2.24
C ARG A 153 -3.98 -8.13 -2.73
N GLY A 154 -4.21 -7.16 -1.84
CA GLY A 154 -4.12 -5.74 -2.15
C GLY A 154 -5.33 -5.24 -2.91
N PHE A 155 -5.11 -4.42 -3.93
CA PHE A 155 -6.21 -3.77 -4.65
C PHE A 155 -5.95 -3.58 -6.14
N VAL A 156 -7.05 -3.50 -6.89
CA VAL A 156 -7.11 -2.96 -8.26
C VAL A 156 -8.01 -1.74 -8.23
N ALA A 157 -7.45 -0.59 -8.57
CA ALA A 157 -8.14 0.70 -8.56
C ALA A 157 -8.22 1.25 -9.99
N ASN A 158 -9.39 1.78 -10.33
CA ASN A 158 -9.62 2.54 -11.55
C ASN A 158 -9.99 3.97 -11.18
N PHE A 159 -9.65 4.91 -12.04
CA PHE A 159 -10.15 6.27 -11.94
C PHE A 159 -10.65 6.77 -13.28
N SER A 160 -11.58 7.71 -13.25
CA SER A 160 -12.04 8.47 -14.41
C SER A 160 -12.45 9.88 -14.02
N GLU A 161 -12.47 10.77 -15.01
CA GLU A 161 -13.11 12.06 -14.92
C GLU A 161 -14.59 11.91 -14.58
N LEU A 162 -15.05 12.76 -13.67
CA LEU A 162 -16.45 12.90 -13.29
C LEU A 162 -16.83 14.36 -13.47
N ASP A 163 -17.93 14.60 -14.19
CA ASP A 163 -18.52 15.94 -14.31
C ASP A 163 -19.08 16.38 -12.94
N PRO A 164 -18.70 17.57 -12.41
CA PRO A 164 -19.07 18.04 -11.06
C PRO A 164 -20.57 18.09 -10.71
#